data_AF-A0A954HT47-F1
#
_entry.id   AF-A0A954HT47-F1
#
_cell.length_a   1.000
_cell.length_b   1.000
_cell.length_c   1.000
_cell.angle_alpha   90.00
_cell.angle_beta   90.00
_cell.angle_gamma   90.00
#
_symmetry.space_group_name_H-M   'P 1'
#
loop_
_entity.id
_entity.type
_entity.pdbx_description
1 polymer ?
#
loop_
_entity_poly.entity_id
_entity_poly.type
_entity_poly.pdbx_seq_one_letter_code
_entity_poly.pdbx_strand_id
1 'polypeptide(L)'
;DTLGVPFVAEAFKPFPFGCYKAVKILGLKTHEVAFAGDQLFADHLAGRLAGLFTILVRPTSREEPWFTRIKRPLESVFTRRLVPLSFGDAQPETVGQSGGV
;
A
#
# COMPACT_ATOMS: atom_id res chain seq x y z
N ASP A 1 -19.61 -18.86 0.64
CA ASP A 1 -19.96 -17.54 0.06
C ASP A 1 -18.73 -16.77 -0.36
N THR A 2 -18.73 -16.20 -1.56
CA THR A 2 -17.72 -15.25 -2.04
C THR A 2 -18.13 -13.84 -1.65
N LEU A 3 -17.19 -13.02 -1.19
CA LEU A 3 -17.43 -11.67 -0.66
C LEU A 3 -17.94 -10.64 -1.70
N GLY A 4 -18.21 -11.05 -2.95
CA GLY A 4 -18.75 -10.18 -4.00
C GLY A 4 -17.83 -9.04 -4.44
N VAL A 5 -16.58 -8.99 -3.95
CA VAL A 5 -15.60 -7.96 -4.26
C VAL A 5 -14.61 -8.42 -5.33
N PRO A 6 -14.22 -7.53 -6.26
CA PRO A 6 -13.17 -7.84 -7.22
C PRO A 6 -11.85 -8.09 -6.47
N PHE A 7 -11.08 -9.07 -6.93
CA PHE A 7 -9.78 -9.40 -6.35
C PHE A 7 -8.76 -9.71 -7.44
N VAL A 8 -7.47 -9.53 -7.10
CA VAL A 8 -6.33 -9.94 -7.92
C VAL A 8 -5.58 -11.02 -7.14
N ALA A 9 -5.62 -12.25 -7.62
CA ALA A 9 -4.77 -13.32 -7.11
C ALA A 9 -3.32 -13.13 -7.61
N GLU A 10 -2.36 -13.69 -6.88
CA GLU A 10 -0.94 -13.70 -7.26
C GLU A 10 -0.40 -12.30 -7.59
N ALA A 11 -0.51 -11.37 -6.64
CA ALA A 11 -0.05 -10.00 -6.84
C ALA A 11 1.49 -9.85 -6.97
N PHE A 12 2.26 -10.92 -6.66
CA PHE A 12 3.72 -10.96 -6.67
C PHE A 12 4.38 -9.74 -6.00
N LYS A 13 3.89 -9.33 -4.83
CA LYS A 13 4.53 -8.27 -4.04
C LYS A 13 6.00 -8.69 -3.76
N PRO A 14 6.99 -7.80 -3.89
CA PRO A 14 6.87 -6.33 -3.92
C PRO A 14 6.63 -5.71 -5.30
N PHE A 15 6.45 -6.50 -6.37
CA PHE A 15 6.27 -5.94 -7.70
C PHE A 15 4.92 -5.22 -7.85
N PRO A 16 4.84 -4.12 -8.63
CA PRO A 16 3.64 -3.29 -8.74
C PRO A 16 2.55 -3.87 -9.65
N PHE A 17 2.79 -5.02 -10.31
CA PHE A 17 1.88 -5.59 -11.31
C PHE A 17 0.49 -5.90 -10.76
N GLY A 18 0.41 -6.41 -9.51
CA GLY A 18 -0.86 -6.65 -8.84
C GLY A 18 -1.65 -5.36 -8.63
N CYS A 19 -0.98 -4.27 -8.25
CA CYS A 19 -1.59 -2.96 -8.05
C CYS A 19 -2.11 -2.38 -9.38
N TYR A 20 -1.34 -2.47 -10.47
CA TYR A 20 -1.81 -2.01 -11.79
C TYR A 20 -3.03 -2.78 -12.29
N LYS A 21 -3.06 -4.10 -12.09
CA LYS A 21 -4.24 -4.92 -12.40
C LYS A 21 -5.44 -4.49 -11.56
N ALA A 22 -5.25 -4.26 -10.26
CA ALA A 22 -6.32 -3.84 -9.37
C ALA A 22 -6.90 -2.47 -9.79
N VAL A 23 -6.06 -1.47 -10.06
CA VAL A 23 -6.49 -0.14 -10.53
C VAL A 23 -7.29 -0.26 -11.84
N LYS A 24 -6.81 -1.11 -12.77
CA LYS A 24 -7.51 -1.35 -14.05
C LYS A 24 -8.87 -2.01 -13.86
N ILE A 25 -9.00 -2.96 -12.94
CA ILE A 25 -10.28 -3.62 -12.61
C ILE A 25 -11.26 -2.63 -11.96
N LEU A 26 -10.75 -1.74 -11.11
CA LEU A 26 -11.55 -0.69 -10.48
C LEU A 26 -11.98 0.39 -11.47
N GLY A 27 -11.30 0.54 -12.61
CA GLY A 27 -11.59 1.56 -13.61
C GLY A 27 -11.29 2.99 -13.12
N LEU A 28 -10.44 3.12 -12.10
CA LEU A 28 -10.10 4.40 -11.46
C LEU A 28 -8.71 4.88 -11.89
N LYS A 29 -8.43 6.16 -11.65
CA LYS A 29 -7.09 6.72 -11.79
C LYS A 29 -6.27 6.40 -10.55
N THR A 30 -4.95 6.32 -10.71
CA THR A 30 -4.03 5.99 -9.60
C THR A 30 -4.14 6.94 -8.40
N HIS A 31 -4.44 8.22 -8.62
CA HIS A 31 -4.63 9.20 -7.54
C HIS A 31 -5.96 9.06 -6.78
N GLU A 32 -6.91 8.32 -7.32
CA GLU A 32 -8.20 8.02 -6.67
C GLU A 32 -8.12 6.73 -5.83
N VAL A 33 -6.97 6.05 -5.87
CA VAL A 33 -6.76 4.73 -5.25
C VAL A 33 -5.71 4.82 -4.15
N ALA A 34 -6.08 4.37 -2.96
CA ALA A 34 -5.16 4.16 -1.85
C ALA A 34 -4.87 2.66 -1.67
N PHE A 35 -3.64 2.35 -1.26
CA PHE A 35 -3.18 1.00 -0.98
C PHE A 35 -2.86 0.85 0.51
N ALA A 36 -3.63 0.02 1.22
CA ALA A 36 -3.43 -0.23 2.64
C ALA A 36 -2.85 -1.63 2.89
N GLY A 37 -1.81 -1.72 3.71
CA GLY A 37 -1.20 -2.99 4.12
C GLY A 37 -0.34 -2.83 5.36
N ASP A 38 0.10 -3.94 5.94
CA ASP A 38 0.82 -3.97 7.21
C ASP A 38 2.31 -4.29 7.08
N GLN A 39 2.76 -4.72 5.89
CA GLN A 39 4.18 -5.00 5.64
C GLN A 39 4.85 -3.88 4.85
N LEU A 40 5.86 -3.24 5.43
CA LEU A 40 6.55 -2.12 4.78
C LEU A 40 7.27 -2.56 3.50
N PHE A 41 7.98 -3.69 3.52
CA PHE A 41 8.79 -4.12 2.38
C PHE A 41 8.01 -4.83 1.27
N ALA A 42 6.79 -5.29 1.54
CA ALA A 42 5.95 -5.96 0.55
C ALA A 42 4.84 -5.02 0.08
N ASP A 43 3.96 -4.63 1.00
CA ASP A 43 2.75 -3.87 0.70
C ASP A 43 3.08 -2.42 0.35
N HIS A 44 3.78 -1.73 1.25
CA HIS A 44 4.07 -0.32 1.06
C HIS A 44 5.02 -0.10 -0.12
N LEU A 45 6.00 -1.00 -0.32
CA LEU A 45 6.87 -0.94 -1.50
C LEU A 45 6.10 -1.16 -2.80
N ALA A 46 5.21 -2.16 -2.86
CA ALA A 46 4.40 -2.42 -4.05
C ALA A 46 3.50 -1.22 -4.40
N GLY A 47 2.81 -0.65 -3.40
CA GLY A 47 1.96 0.53 -3.61
C GLY A 47 2.76 1.77 -4.03
N ARG A 48 3.92 2.02 -3.42
CA ARG A 48 4.79 3.15 -3.78
C ARG A 48 5.39 3.00 -5.18
N LEU A 49 5.80 1.79 -5.57
CA LEU A 49 6.27 1.49 -6.93
C LEU A 49 5.15 1.62 -7.97
N ALA A 50 3.89 1.41 -7.56
CA ALA A 50 2.72 1.59 -8.41
C ALA A 50 2.22 3.06 -8.46
N GLY A 51 2.87 3.99 -7.74
CA GLY A 51 2.45 5.39 -7.68
C GLY A 51 1.16 5.63 -6.90
N LEU A 52 0.82 4.74 -5.97
CA LEU A 52 -0.39 4.82 -5.15
C LEU A 52 -0.09 5.50 -3.80
N PHE A 53 -1.11 6.16 -3.24
CA PHE A 53 -1.07 6.60 -1.86
C PHE A 53 -1.05 5.36 -0.95
N THR A 54 -0.05 5.22 -0.10
CA THR A 54 0.18 4.01 0.71
C THR A 54 -0.09 4.27 2.18
N ILE A 55 -0.94 3.42 2.78
CA ILE A 55 -1.33 3.48 4.19
C ILE A 55 -0.73 2.27 4.89
N LEU A 56 0.21 2.51 5.81
CA LEU A 56 0.76 1.45 6.65
C LEU A 56 -0.15 1.23 7.86
N VAL A 57 -0.78 0.07 7.92
CA VAL A 57 -1.68 -0.33 9.02
C VAL A 57 -0.86 -1.05 10.10
N ARG A 58 -1.34 -1.02 11.35
CA ARG A 58 -0.70 -1.81 12.41
C ARG A 58 -0.88 -3.31 12.12
N PRO A 59 0.19 -4.12 12.20
CA PRO A 59 0.11 -5.54 11.94
C PRO A 59 -0.83 -6.23 12.95
N THR A 60 -1.73 -7.07 12.43
CA THR A 60 -2.75 -7.76 13.26
C THR A 60 -2.32 -9.18 13.64
N SER A 61 -1.43 -9.84 12.87
CA SER A 61 -0.99 -11.22 13.14
C SER A 61 0.38 -11.32 13.82
N ARG A 62 0.49 -12.19 14.84
CA ARG A 62 1.76 -12.55 15.50
C ARG A 62 2.48 -13.71 14.81
N GLU A 63 1.77 -14.51 14.02
CA GLU A 63 2.30 -15.72 13.39
C GLU A 63 2.62 -15.44 11.93
N GLU A 64 3.89 -15.16 11.67
CA GLU A 64 4.41 -14.94 10.33
C GLU A 64 5.49 -15.97 10.01
N PRO A 65 5.61 -16.40 8.73
CA PRO A 65 6.70 -17.26 8.28
C PRO A 65 8.07 -16.69 8.67
N TRP A 66 9.04 -17.57 8.90
CA TRP A 66 10.36 -17.21 9.44
C TRP A 66 11.10 -16.12 8.63
N PHE A 67 10.92 -16.08 7.31
CA PHE A 67 11.50 -15.06 6.44
C PHE A 67 10.93 -13.65 6.68
N THR A 68 9.67 -13.55 7.11
CA THR A 68 9.00 -12.30 7.48
C THR A 68 9.46 -11.83 8.86
N ARG A 69 9.67 -12.76 9.79
CA ARG A 69 10.16 -12.46 11.15
C ARG A 69 11.56 -11.83 11.16
N ILE A 70 12.43 -12.18 10.21
CA ILE A 70 13.78 -11.62 10.09
C ILE A 70 13.75 -10.15 9.62
N LYS A 71 12.76 -9.76 8.82
CA LYS A 71 12.63 -8.37 8.31
C LYS A 71 11.95 -7.42 9.32
N ARG A 72 11.19 -7.97 10.27
CA ARG A 72 10.47 -7.25 11.33
C ARG A 72 11.30 -6.29 12.19
N PRO A 73 12.50 -6.64 12.70
CA PRO A 73 13.30 -5.68 13.48
C PRO A 73 13.77 -4.50 12.63
N LEU A 74 14.02 -4.70 11.33
CA LEU A 74 14.38 -3.62 10.42
C LEU A 74 13.18 -2.69 10.17
N GLU A 75 12.00 -3.24 9.90
CA GLU A 75 10.77 -2.45 9.75
C GLU A 75 10.43 -1.67 11.03
N SER A 76 10.52 -2.29 12.20
CA SER A 76 10.22 -1.65 13.49
C SER A 76 11.10 -0.43 13.79
N VAL A 77 12.32 -0.36 13.25
CA VAL A 77 13.20 0.80 13.37
C VAL A 77 12.72 1.95 12.48
N PHE A 78 12.20 1.67 11.28
CA PHE A 78 11.66 2.67 10.37
C PHE A 78 10.27 3.16 10.79
N THR A 79 9.39 2.25 11.22
CA THR A 79 8.04 2.57 11.68
C THR A 79 8.04 3.44 12.94
N ARG A 80 9.10 3.39 13.77
CA ARG A 80 9.27 4.28 14.94
C ARG A 80 9.33 5.78 14.58
N ARG A 81 9.57 6.13 13.32
CA ARG A 81 9.57 7.52 12.83
C ARG A 81 8.27 7.91 12.14
N LEU A 82 7.33 6.98 11.97
CA LEU A 82 6.04 7.29 11.36
C LEU A 82 5.14 7.94 12.42
N VAL A 83 4.70 9.16 12.12
CA VAL A 83 3.65 9.83 12.89
C VAL A 83 2.34 9.14 12.52
N PRO A 84 1.59 8.60 13.50
CA PRO A 84 0.27 8.05 13.21
C PRO A 84 -0.61 9.17 12.67
N LEU A 85 -1.09 9.00 11.44
CA LEU A 85 -2.03 9.93 10.83
C LEU A 85 -3.33 9.89 11.64
N SER A 86 -3.73 11.05 12.17
CA SER A 86 -5.05 11.23 12.76
C SER A 86 -6.06 11.46 11.66
N PHE A 87 -7.30 11.03 11.89
CA PHE A 87 -8.39 11.27 10.97
C PHE A 87 -8.65 12.79 10.89
N GLY A 88 -8.16 13.43 9.83
CA GLY A 88 -8.13 14.90 9.66
C GLY A 88 -6.82 15.42 9.06
N ASP A 89 -5.71 14.71 9.27
CA ASP A 89 -4.37 15.14 8.82
C ASP A 89 -4.12 14.89 7.32
N ALA A 90 -4.89 14.00 6.70
CA ALA A 90 -4.81 13.70 5.28
C ALA A 90 -5.55 14.78 4.47
N GLN A 91 -5.00 15.99 4.42
CA GLN A 91 -5.35 16.96 3.39
C GLN A 91 -4.71 16.48 2.07
N PRO A 92 -5.45 16.37 0.96
CA PRO A 92 -4.87 16.11 -0.34
C PRO A 92 -4.21 17.41 -0.82
N GLU A 93 -3.03 17.72 -0.29
CA GLU A 93 -2.27 18.88 -0.72
C GLU A 93 -1.68 18.59 -2.11
N THR A 94 -2.36 19.14 -3.12
CA THR A 94 -1.82 19.70 -4.36
C THR A 94 -0.72 18.90 -5.06
N VAL A 95 -1.11 18.06 -6.02
CA VAL A 95 -0.37 17.93 -7.28
C VAL A 95 -1.16 18.69 -8.34
N GLY A 96 -1.01 20.01 -8.31
CA GLY A 96 -1.41 20.89 -9.38
C GLY A 96 -0.36 20.89 -10.49
N GLN A 97 -0.84 20.69 -11.71
CA GLN A 97 -0.39 21.37 -12.93
C GLN A 97 1.03 21.11 -13.45
N SER A 98 1.13 20.12 -14.34
CA SER A 98 1.79 20.26 -15.64
C SER A 98 0.95 19.44 -16.63
N GLY A 99 0.07 20.00 -17.47
CA GLY A 99 0.41 20.93 -18.55
C GLY A 99 1.36 20.18 -19.50
N GLY A 100 0.88 19.45 -20.51
CA GLY A 100 0.25 20.03 -21.69
C GLY A 100 1.34 20.41 -22.69
N VAL A 101 1.81 19.45 -23.48
CA VAL A 101 2.24 19.56 -24.90
C VAL A 101 2.01 18.19 -25.53
#